data_AF-A0A9E3C0S6-F1
#
_entry.id   AF-A0A9E3C0S6-F1
#
_cell.length_a   1.000
_cell.length_b   1.000
_cell.length_c   1.000
_cell.angle_alpha   90.00
_cell.angle_beta   90.00
_cell.angle_gamma   90.00
#
_symmetry.space_group_name_H-M   'P 1'
#
loop_
_entity.id
_entity.type
_entity.pdbx_description
1 polymer ?
#
loop_
_entity_poly.entity_id
_entity_poly.type
_entity_poly.pdbx_seq_one_letter_code
_entity_poly.pdbx_strand_id
1 'polypeptide(L)'
;GLYGSVSPRDIAQAVTESGLSIDRQQVVLAQPIKTLGLHRVRVVLHPEVSIEVTVNVARSQEEAERQARGQAVGAEAEAEEPGFDMAALFEQPEAGQGPGPG
;
A
#
# COMPACT_ATOMS: atom_id res chain seq x y z
N GLY A 1 -22.88 -10.73 -1.26
CA GLY A 1 -21.76 -10.55 -2.20
C GLY A 1 -20.85 -9.50 -1.62
N LEU A 2 -19.70 -9.92 -1.09
CA LEU A 2 -18.88 -9.10 -0.21
C LEU A 2 -17.54 -8.78 -0.87
N TYR A 3 -17.56 -8.23 -2.08
CA TYR A 3 -16.32 -7.95 -2.81
C TYR A 3 -16.50 -6.69 -3.63
N GLY A 4 -16.16 -5.55 -3.02
CA GLY A 4 -15.87 -4.35 -3.79
C GLY A 4 -16.29 -3.02 -3.18
N SER A 5 -16.92 -2.95 -2.00
CA SER A 5 -17.21 -1.64 -1.37
C SER A 5 -17.30 -1.75 0.15
N VAL A 6 -16.25 -1.32 0.84
CA VAL A 6 -16.26 -1.09 2.29
C VAL A 6 -17.07 0.17 2.55
N SER A 7 -18.07 0.02 3.42
CA SER A 7 -19.01 1.09 3.77
C SER A 7 -18.71 1.63 5.17
N PRO A 8 -19.22 2.82 5.54
CA PRO A 8 -19.04 3.38 6.89
C PRO A 8 -19.50 2.43 8.00
N ARG A 9 -20.55 1.64 7.72
CA ARG A 9 -21.07 0.62 8.64
C ARG A 9 -20.07 -0.50 8.91
N ASP A 10 -19.35 -0.95 7.89
CA ASP A 10 -18.35 -2.02 7.99
C ASP A 10 -17.17 -1.56 8.86
N ILE A 11 -16.71 -0.33 8.61
CA ILE A 11 -15.65 0.32 9.40
C ILE A 11 -16.09 0.47 10.86
N ALA A 12 -17.30 0.97 11.12
CA ALA A 12 -17.80 1.15 12.48
C ALA A 12 -17.87 -0.19 13.25
N GLN A 13 -18.28 -1.26 12.57
CA GLN A 13 -18.32 -2.59 13.16
C GLN A 13 -16.91 -3.08 13.49
N ALA A 14 -15.97 -3.03 12.53
CA ALA A 14 -14.59 -3.47 12.74
C ALA A 14 -13.87 -2.70 13.86
N VAL A 15 -14.12 -1.39 13.96
CA VAL A 15 -13.58 -0.55 15.04
C VAL A 15 -14.20 -0.90 16.39
N THR A 16 -15.50 -1.20 16.43
CA THR A 16 -16.18 -1.68 17.63
C THR A 16 -15.65 -3.03 18.09
N GLU A 17 -15.39 -3.96 17.16
CA GLU A 17 -14.76 -5.25 17.43
C GLU A 17 -13.33 -5.10 17.95
N SER A 18 -12.65 -4.02 17.59
CA SER A 18 -11.32 -3.66 18.09
C SER A 18 -11.34 -3.02 19.49
N GLY A 19 -12.53 -2.82 20.07
CA GLY A 19 -12.72 -2.32 21.44
C GLY A 19 -13.16 -0.86 21.55
N LEU A 20 -13.44 -0.18 20.43
CA LEU A 20 -13.90 1.21 20.41
C LEU A 20 -15.32 1.31 19.81
N SER A 21 -16.34 1.40 20.67
CA SER A 21 -17.73 1.50 20.23
C SER A 21 -18.01 2.83 19.53
N ILE A 22 -18.28 2.79 18.23
CA ILE A 22 -18.63 3.95 17.41
C ILE A 22 -19.83 3.66 16.50
N ASP A 23 -20.58 4.70 16.15
CA ASP A 23 -21.66 4.61 15.17
C ASP A 23 -21.17 4.92 13.76
N ARG A 24 -21.86 4.38 12.74
CA ARG A 24 -21.58 4.67 11.32
C ARG A 24 -21.64 6.16 10.97
N GLN A 25 -22.43 6.96 11.71
CA GLN A 25 -22.52 8.42 11.51
C GLN A 25 -21.26 9.16 11.97
N GLN A 26 -20.48 8.55 12.87
CA GLN A 26 -19.21 9.08 13.36
C GLN A 26 -18.06 8.82 12.38
N VAL A 27 -18.26 7.92 11.41
CA VAL A 27 -17.26 7.59 10.39
C VAL A 27 -17.38 8.57 9.23
N VAL A 28 -16.37 9.42 9.06
CA VAL A 28 -16.30 10.38 7.97
C VAL A 28 -15.67 9.71 6.76
N LEU A 29 -16.51 9.27 5.82
CA LEU A 29 -16.10 8.64 4.58
C LEU A 29 -16.82 9.30 3.40
N ALA A 30 -16.08 9.96 2.52
CA ALA A 30 -16.65 10.66 1.36
C ALA A 30 -17.16 9.67 0.29
N GLN A 31 -16.45 8.56 0.10
CA GLN A 31 -16.77 7.54 -0.89
C GLN A 31 -16.49 6.13 -0.35
N PRO A 32 -17.30 5.12 -0.70
CA PRO A 32 -17.03 3.73 -0.33
C PRO A 32 -15.66 3.27 -0.81
N ILE A 33 -14.92 2.53 0.02
CA ILE A 33 -13.58 2.06 -0.32
C ILE A 33 -13.71 0.81 -1.19
N LYS A 34 -13.18 0.85 -2.40
CA LYS A 34 -13.23 -0.27 -3.36
C LYS A 34 -11.87 -0.90 -3.63
N THR A 35 -10.83 -0.34 -3.03
CA THR A 35 -9.44 -0.75 -3.20
C THR A 35 -8.96 -1.49 -1.96
N LEU A 36 -8.04 -2.43 -2.17
CA LEU A 36 -7.34 -3.12 -1.07
C LEU A 36 -6.18 -2.25 -0.60
N GLY A 37 -5.76 -2.41 0.65
CA GLY A 37 -4.67 -1.65 1.25
C GLY A 37 -5.07 -0.93 2.54
N LEU A 38 -4.15 -0.07 2.99
CA LEU A 38 -4.32 0.75 4.19
C LEU A 38 -5.00 2.07 3.84
N HIS A 39 -6.12 2.36 4.49
CA HIS A 39 -6.92 3.55 4.29
C HIS A 39 -7.04 4.36 5.57
N ARG A 40 -6.75 5.65 5.50
CA ARG A 40 -6.86 6.56 6.65
C ARG A 40 -8.28 7.12 6.69
N VAL A 41 -9.01 6.82 7.74
CA VAL A 41 -10.41 7.22 7.91
C VAL A 41 -10.53 8.09 9.15
N ARG A 42 -11.22 9.22 9.02
CA ARG A 42 -11.47 10.12 10.15
C ARG A 42 -12.72 9.68 10.89
N VAL A 43 -12.62 9.56 12.21
CA VAL A 43 -13.74 9.24 13.10
C VAL A 43 -13.96 10.37 14.08
N VAL A 44 -15.19 10.89 14.13
CA VAL A 44 -15.59 11.99 15.01
C VAL A 44 -16.30 11.41 16.23
N LEU A 45 -15.60 11.35 17.36
CA LEU A 45 -16.15 10.83 18.60
C LEU A 45 -17.07 11.84 19.27
N HIS A 46 -16.70 13.12 19.23
CA HIS A 46 -17.44 14.24 19.78
C HIS A 46 -17.16 15.49 18.93
N PRO A 47 -18.02 16.54 18.93
CA PRO A 47 -17.80 17.79 18.17
C PRO A 47 -16.43 18.46 18.37
N GLU A 48 -15.75 18.18 19.48
CA GLU A 48 -14.41 18.70 19.77
C GLU A 48 -13.28 17.67 19.59
N VAL A 49 -13.62 16.39 19.39
CA VAL A 49 -12.65 15.29 19.35
C VAL A 49 -12.87 14.43 18.11
N SER A 50 -11.88 14.45 17.22
CA SER A 50 -11.80 13.56 16.08
C SER A 50 -10.45 12.86 16.04
N ILE A 51 -10.46 11.57 15.71
CA ILE A 51 -9.27 10.73 15.56
C ILE A 51 -9.14 10.25 14.13
N GLU A 52 -7.93 9.86 13.74
CA GLU A 52 -7.67 9.18 12.48
C GLU A 52 -7.37 7.71 12.77
N VAL A 53 -8.09 6.81 12.10
CA VAL A 53 -7.91 5.37 12.21
C VAL A 53 -7.46 4.81 10.86
N THR A 54 -6.47 3.91 10.91
CA THR A 54 -5.99 3.21 9.72
C THR A 54 -6.78 1.91 9.57
N VAL A 55 -7.58 1.82 8.52
CA VAL A 55 -8.38 0.65 8.16
C VAL A 55 -7.62 -0.16 7.13
N ASN A 56 -7.35 -1.42 7.43
CA ASN A 56 -6.69 -2.35 6.52
C ASN A 56 -7.72 -3.19 5.78
N VAL A 57 -7.81 -3.02 4.45
CA VAL A 57 -8.77 -3.71 3.60
C VAL A 57 -8.04 -4.80 2.81
N ALA A 58 -8.31 -6.07 3.14
CA ALA A 58 -7.71 -7.22 2.47
C ALA A 58 -8.77 -8.29 2.17
N ARG A 59 -8.48 -9.21 1.22
CA ARG A 59 -9.40 -10.32 0.90
C ARG A 59 -9.29 -11.47 1.91
N SER A 60 -8.30 -11.45 2.79
CA SER A 60 -8.06 -12.44 3.84
C SER A 60 -7.22 -11.84 4.97
N GLN A 61 -7.33 -12.42 6.17
CA GLN A 61 -6.59 -11.97 7.36
C GLN A 61 -5.07 -12.06 7.16
N GLU A 62 -4.59 -13.12 6.52
CA GLU A 62 -3.17 -13.31 6.21
C GLU A 62 -2.62 -12.24 5.25
N GLU A 63 -3.44 -11.75 4.31
CA GLU A 63 -3.08 -10.61 3.45
C GLU A 63 -3.06 -9.29 4.23
N ALA A 64 -4.00 -9.10 5.15
CA ALA A 64 -4.00 -7.91 6.01
C ALA A 64 -2.73 -7.85 6.87
N GLU A 65 -2.29 -8.96 7.45
CA GLU A 65 -1.05 -9.03 8.22
C GLU A 65 0.19 -8.71 7.37
N ARG A 66 0.24 -9.19 6.12
CA ARG A 66 1.31 -8.84 5.17
C ARG A 66 1.32 -7.34 4.85
N GLN A 67 0.15 -6.75 4.61
CA GLN A 67 0.02 -5.32 4.35
C GLN A 67 0.43 -4.47 5.57
N ALA A 68 0.05 -4.89 6.78
CA ALA A 68 0.41 -4.21 8.02
C ALA A 68 1.91 -4.27 8.34
N ARG A 69 2.60 -5.33 7.90
CA ARG A 69 4.06 -5.49 8.02
C ARG A 69 4.86 -4.76 6.93
N GLY A 70 4.21 -3.95 6.08
CA GLY A 70 4.88 -3.13 5.07
C GLY A 70 5.10 -3.82 3.72
N GLN A 71 4.51 -5.01 3.48
CA GLN A 71 4.49 -5.63 2.16
C GLN A 71 3.22 -5.19 1.44
N ALA A 72 3.24 -3.99 0.86
CA ALA A 72 2.11 -3.45 0.11
C ALA A 72 1.91 -4.23 -1.21
N VAL A 73 0.77 -4.91 -1.34
CA VAL A 73 0.28 -5.31 -2.67
C VAL A 73 -0.41 -4.08 -3.27
N GLY A 74 0.32 -3.32 -4.09
CA GLY A 74 -0.24 -2.25 -4.91
C GLY A 74 0.13 -0.83 -4.48
N ALA A 75 1.40 -0.47 -4.64
CA ALA A 75 1.82 0.90 -4.96
C ALA A 75 3.13 0.82 -5.75
N GLU A 76 3.01 0.74 -7.06
CA GLU A 76 4.07 1.21 -7.95
C GLU A 76 4.16 2.73 -7.73
N ALA A 77 5.13 3.19 -6.95
CA ALA A 77 5.61 4.57 -6.96
C ALA A 77 6.99 4.61 -6.28
N GLU A 78 8.02 4.66 -7.14
CA GLU A 78 9.29 5.35 -6.92
C GLU A 78 10.09 4.98 -5.65
N ALA A 79 10.85 3.90 -5.75
CA ALA A 79 12.24 3.94 -5.30
C ALA A 79 13.10 3.77 -6.55
N GLU A 80 13.44 4.92 -7.13
CA GLU A 80 14.63 5.21 -7.93
C GLU A 80 15.37 3.95 -8.40
N GLU A 81 15.27 3.61 -9.70
CA GLU A 81 16.26 2.73 -10.29
C GLU A 81 17.61 3.45 -10.15
N PRO A 82 18.58 2.98 -9.34
CA PRO A 82 19.94 3.43 -9.58
C PRO A 82 20.25 2.88 -10.97
N GLY A 83 20.35 3.79 -11.95
CA GLY A 83 20.73 3.49 -13.30
C GLY A 83 21.94 2.56 -13.29
N PHE A 84 21.70 1.28 -13.53
CA PHE A 84 22.74 0.43 -14.06
C PHE A 84 22.88 0.87 -15.50
N ASP A 85 23.78 1.84 -15.73
CA ASP A 85 24.28 2.23 -17.04
C ASP A 85 24.86 0.99 -17.74
N MET A 86 24.00 0.20 -18.38
CA MET A 86 24.38 -0.92 -19.24
C MET A 86 25.21 -0.43 -20.43
N ALA A 87 25.22 0.88 -20.70
CA ALA A 87 26.10 1.54 -21.66
C ALA A 87 27.60 1.43 -21.30
N ALA A 88 27.96 1.32 -20.02
CA ALA A 88 29.36 1.17 -19.61
C ALA A 88 29.89 -0.27 -19.79
N LEU A 89 29.02 -1.25 -20.03
CA LEU A 89 29.42 -2.65 -20.24
C LEU A 89 29.80 -2.95 -21.71
N PHE A 90 29.44 -2.06 -22.65
CA PHE A 90 29.63 -2.23 -24.09
C PHE A 90 30.81 -1.45 -24.68
N GLU A 91 31.66 -0.80 -23.87
CA GLU A 91 32.91 -0.24 -24.36
C GLU A 91 33.97 -1.34 -24.53
N GLN A 92 33.74 -2.23 -25.51
CA GLN A 92 34.82 -2.92 -26.19
C GLN A 92 34.88 -2.43 -27.64
N PRO A 93 35.86 -1.58 -27.99
CA PRO A 93 36.43 -1.61 -29.32
C PRO A 93 37.53 -2.68 -29.38
N GLU A 94 37.31 -3.60 -30.30
CA GLU A 94 38.16 -4.71 -30.70
C GLU A 94 39.54 -4.28 -31.25
N ALA A 95 40.40 -5.29 -31.39
CA ALA A 95 41.43 -5.47 -32.42
C ALA A 95 42.88 -5.03 -32.14
N GLY A 96 43.74 -6.04 -32.04
CA GLY A 96 45.19 -5.98 -32.22
C GLY A 96 45.77 -7.37 -32.49
N GLN A 97 45.51 -7.89 -33.70
CA GLN A 97 45.98 -9.20 -34.17
C GLN A 97 47.46 -9.15 -34.59
N GLY A 98 48.33 -9.86 -33.85
CA GLY A 98 49.62 -10.45 -34.27
C GLY A 98 50.75 -9.52 -34.75
N PRO A 99 51.99 -10.02 -35.00
CA PRO A 99 52.40 -11.42 -35.09
C PRO A 99 53.57 -11.82 -34.14
N GLY A 100 53.82 -13.12 -33.95
CA GLY A 100 55.17 -13.61 -33.58
C GLY A 100 56.16 -13.37 -34.74
N PRO A 101 57.44 -13.81 -34.72
CA PRO A 101 58.09 -14.80 -33.86
C PRO A 101 59.45 -14.30 -33.30
N GLY A 102 60.15 -15.18 -32.56
CA GLY A 102 61.55 -15.03 -32.16
C GLY A 102 62.01 -16.19 -31.30
#